data_AF-A0AAV7CUW3-F1
#
_entry.id   AF-A0AAV7CUW3-F1
#
_cell.length_a   1.000
_cell.length_b   1.000
_cell.length_c   1.000
_cell.angle_alpha   90.00
_cell.angle_beta   90.00
_cell.angle_gamma   90.00
#
_symmetry.space_group_name_H-M   'P 1'
#
loop_
_entity.id
_entity.type
_entity.pdbx_description
1 polymer ?
#
loop_
_entity_poly.entity_id
_entity_poly.type
_entity_poly.pdbx_seq_one_letter_code
_entity_poly.pdbx_strand_id
1 'polypeptide(L)'
;MSLRTLPLLFINLGGEMLYILDQRLRAQNIPPDKAKKVMNDIITTMFNKKFMEELFKPQELYSKKALRTVFDRLAHASIMRLNQASMDKLYDLMTMAFKYQVLLCPRPKDILLVTFNHMDAIKDFIRDSPSILNQVDETFRQLIDMYNCLPAGEFQLIRQTLLIFFQDMHIRVSIFLKDKVQNSNGRFVLPTSGPVPWGTEVPGLIRIFSFKGEEVKRVEFQNGGNYASPLREGSYDLFGDRVLKLGTNMYSVSRSVETHMSGTLKSSAAHTKVT
;
A
#
# COMPACT_ATOMS: atom_id res chain seq x y z
N MET A 1 1.38 16.29 -14.36
CA MET A 1 1.30 14.85 -14.05
C MET A 1 2.72 14.30 -14.04
N SER A 2 3.02 13.30 -13.22
CA SER A 2 4.37 12.71 -13.16
C SER A 2 4.53 11.57 -14.18
N LEU A 3 5.57 11.66 -15.01
CA LEU A 3 5.96 10.65 -16.00
C LEU A 3 6.63 9.41 -15.39
N ARG A 4 6.83 9.38 -14.06
CA ARG A 4 7.44 8.26 -13.34
C ARG A 4 6.43 7.50 -12.49
N THR A 5 5.12 7.68 -12.74
CA THR A 5 4.07 7.05 -11.91
C THR A 5 3.77 5.62 -12.35
N LEU A 6 3.93 5.31 -13.64
CA LEU A 6 3.49 4.05 -14.23
C LEU A 6 4.12 2.79 -13.59
N PRO A 7 5.45 2.73 -13.31
CA PRO A 7 6.04 1.56 -12.66
C PRO A 7 5.42 1.27 -11.29
N LEU A 8 5.22 2.32 -10.47
CA LEU A 8 4.60 2.18 -9.15
C LEU A 8 3.15 1.72 -9.27
N LEU A 9 2.36 2.30 -10.19
CA LEU A 9 0.98 1.88 -10.39
C LEU A 9 0.89 0.40 -10.80
N PHE A 10 1.70 0.00 -11.78
CA PHE A 10 1.69 -1.37 -12.31
C PHE A 10 2.15 -2.40 -11.26
N ILE A 11 3.26 -2.15 -10.57
CA ILE A 11 3.82 -3.09 -9.60
C ILE A 11 2.89 -3.26 -8.39
N ASN A 12 2.33 -2.17 -7.85
CA ASN A 12 1.41 -2.27 -6.71
C ASN A 12 0.10 -2.97 -7.09
N LEU A 13 -0.49 -2.67 -8.26
CA LEU A 13 -1.68 -3.41 -8.71
C LEU A 13 -1.37 -4.89 -8.95
N GLY A 14 -0.19 -5.21 -9.51
CA GLY A 14 0.25 -6.59 -9.68
C GLY A 14 0.49 -7.31 -8.35
N GLY A 15 1.05 -6.63 -7.35
CA GLY A 15 1.16 -7.16 -5.99
C GLY A 15 -0.20 -7.49 -5.39
N GLU A 16 -1.16 -6.58 -5.48
CA GLU A 16 -2.55 -6.83 -5.06
C GLU A 16 -3.18 -8.01 -5.80
N MET A 17 -2.95 -8.11 -7.12
CA MET A 17 -3.43 -9.24 -7.92
C MET A 17 -2.88 -10.56 -7.38
N LEU A 18 -1.58 -10.63 -7.12
CA LEU A 18 -0.91 -11.82 -6.62
C LEU A 18 -1.42 -12.20 -5.22
N TYR A 19 -1.65 -11.24 -4.33
CA TYR A 19 -2.28 -11.52 -3.04
C TYR A 19 -3.67 -12.15 -3.19
N ILE A 20 -4.53 -11.57 -4.03
CA ILE A 20 -5.90 -12.06 -4.24
C ILE A 20 -5.89 -13.45 -4.87
N LEU A 21 -5.01 -13.68 -5.86
CA LEU A 21 -4.89 -14.97 -6.53
C LEU A 21 -4.34 -16.05 -5.59
N ASP A 22 -3.32 -15.76 -4.79
CA ASP A 22 -2.81 -16.71 -3.78
C ASP A 22 -3.91 -17.11 -2.80
N GLN A 23 -4.68 -16.15 -2.27
CA GLN A 23 -5.80 -16.46 -1.37
C GLN A 23 -6.87 -17.30 -2.06
N ARG A 24 -7.18 -17.01 -3.32
CA ARG A 24 -8.15 -17.80 -4.11
C ARG A 24 -7.67 -19.24 -4.33
N LEU A 25 -6.40 -19.43 -4.70
CA LEU A 25 -5.82 -20.77 -4.92
C LEU A 25 -5.85 -21.58 -3.62
N ARG A 26 -5.53 -20.95 -2.48
CA ARG A 26 -5.63 -21.57 -1.15
C ARG A 26 -7.07 -21.93 -0.79
N ALA A 27 -8.02 -21.01 -0.97
CA ALA A 27 -9.43 -21.23 -0.66
C ALA A 27 -10.06 -22.36 -1.50
N GLN A 28 -9.55 -22.59 -2.70
CA GLN A 28 -9.94 -23.69 -3.58
C GLN A 28 -9.18 -24.99 -3.30
N ASN A 29 -8.29 -25.02 -2.29
CA ASN A 29 -7.44 -26.16 -1.96
C ASN A 29 -6.64 -26.69 -3.16
N ILE A 30 -6.15 -25.79 -4.02
CA ILE A 30 -5.30 -26.17 -5.14
C ILE A 30 -3.99 -26.77 -4.62
N PRO A 31 -3.52 -27.90 -5.17
CA PRO A 31 -2.26 -28.51 -4.74
C PRO A 31 -1.09 -27.51 -4.76
N PRO A 32 -0.21 -27.51 -3.74
CA PRO A 32 0.85 -26.51 -3.59
C PRO A 32 1.73 -26.35 -4.84
N ASP A 33 2.11 -27.46 -5.48
CA ASP A 33 2.95 -27.42 -6.69
C ASP A 33 2.25 -26.75 -7.87
N LYS A 34 0.94 -26.97 -8.02
CA LYS A 34 0.12 -26.34 -9.07
C LYS A 34 -0.08 -24.86 -8.78
N ALA A 35 -0.36 -24.50 -7.53
CA ALA A 35 -0.49 -23.11 -7.11
C ALA A 35 0.82 -22.33 -7.32
N LYS A 36 1.95 -22.94 -6.93
CA LYS A 36 3.30 -22.40 -7.17
C LYS A 36 3.58 -22.20 -8.65
N LYS A 37 3.25 -23.17 -9.50
CA LYS A 37 3.39 -23.02 -10.96
C LYS A 37 2.57 -21.85 -11.50
N VAL A 38 1.30 -21.71 -11.09
CA VAL A 38 0.45 -20.59 -11.48
C VAL A 38 1.07 -19.24 -11.08
N MET A 39 1.54 -19.11 -9.84
CA MET A 39 2.17 -17.88 -9.35
C MET A 39 3.47 -17.57 -10.11
N ASN A 40 4.33 -18.57 -10.30
CA ASN A 40 5.60 -18.43 -11.03
C ASN A 40 5.38 -17.98 -12.49
N ASP A 41 4.40 -18.55 -13.20
CA ASP A 41 4.10 -18.19 -14.59
C ASP A 41 3.63 -16.73 -14.70
N ILE A 42 2.78 -16.27 -13.77
CA ILE A 42 2.30 -14.88 -13.73
C ILE A 42 3.44 -13.92 -13.39
N ILE A 43 4.25 -14.22 -12.37
CA ILE A 43 5.36 -13.36 -11.93
C ILE A 43 6.44 -13.29 -13.03
N THR A 44 6.77 -14.41 -13.67
CA THR A 44 7.72 -14.43 -14.81
C THR A 44 7.24 -13.53 -15.96
N THR A 45 5.94 -13.55 -16.27
CA THR A 45 5.37 -12.72 -17.32
C THR A 45 5.33 -11.25 -16.92
N MET A 46 4.95 -10.98 -15.67
CA MET A 46 4.87 -9.64 -15.11
C MET A 46 6.25 -8.95 -15.09
N PHE A 47 7.30 -9.66 -14.68
CA PHE A 47 8.67 -9.15 -14.57
C PHE A 47 9.53 -9.46 -15.80
N ASN A 48 8.92 -9.65 -16.96
CA ASN A 48 9.67 -9.82 -18.20
C ASN A 48 10.58 -8.61 -18.44
N LYS A 49 11.88 -8.87 -18.64
CA LYS A 49 12.91 -7.83 -18.78
C LYS A 49 12.57 -6.74 -19.79
N LYS A 50 12.19 -7.11 -21.02
CA LYS A 50 11.86 -6.12 -22.07
C LYS A 50 10.65 -5.27 -21.70
N PHE A 51 9.65 -5.90 -21.07
CA PHE A 51 8.47 -5.17 -20.62
C PHE A 51 8.81 -4.19 -19.50
N MET A 52 9.61 -4.61 -18.51
CA MET A 52 10.05 -3.73 -17.43
C MET A 52 10.94 -2.57 -17.93
N GLU A 53 11.85 -2.84 -18.87
CA GLU A 53 12.65 -1.78 -19.51
C GLU A 53 11.77 -0.72 -20.20
N GLU A 54 10.71 -1.13 -20.89
CA GLU A 54 9.75 -0.19 -21.49
C GLU A 54 8.88 0.51 -20.43
N LEU A 55 8.45 -0.20 -19.39
CA LEU A 55 7.62 0.33 -18.31
C LEU A 55 8.31 1.46 -17.53
N PHE A 56 9.62 1.33 -17.31
CA PHE A 56 10.44 2.29 -16.56
C PHE A 56 10.85 3.52 -17.38
N LYS A 57 10.58 3.57 -18.69
CA LYS A 57 10.77 4.81 -19.46
C LYS A 57 9.80 5.89 -18.95
N PRO A 58 10.24 7.16 -18.88
CA PRO A 58 9.36 8.27 -18.55
C PRO A 58 8.18 8.34 -19.53
N GLN A 59 6.96 8.13 -19.03
CA GLN A 59 5.76 8.08 -19.85
C GLN A 59 4.49 8.38 -19.04
N GLU A 60 3.44 8.77 -19.74
CA GLU A 60 2.12 8.96 -19.14
C GLU A 60 1.50 7.62 -18.71
N LEU A 61 0.53 7.69 -17.80
CA LEU A 61 -0.22 6.51 -17.39
C LEU A 61 -1.02 5.93 -18.57
N TYR A 62 -1.12 4.60 -18.60
CA TYR A 62 -2.10 3.94 -19.45
C TYR A 62 -3.52 4.37 -19.08
N SER A 63 -4.39 4.43 -20.08
CA SER A 63 -5.83 4.57 -19.82
C SER A 63 -6.33 3.41 -18.95
N LYS A 64 -7.38 3.62 -18.15
CA LYS A 64 -7.99 2.57 -17.32
C LYS A 64 -8.32 1.32 -18.14
N LYS A 65 -8.84 1.49 -19.36
CA LYS A 65 -9.14 0.40 -20.30
C LYS A 65 -7.88 -0.35 -20.74
N ALA A 66 -6.82 0.37 -21.13
CA ALA A 66 -5.57 -0.26 -21.56
C ALA A 66 -4.90 -1.00 -20.40
N LEU A 67 -4.80 -0.39 -19.22
CA LEU A 67 -4.23 -1.02 -18.04
C LEU A 67 -5.00 -2.28 -17.63
N ARG A 68 -6.33 -2.24 -17.70
CA ARG A 68 -7.18 -3.41 -17.48
C ARG A 68 -6.87 -4.55 -18.45
N THR A 69 -6.71 -4.26 -19.74
CA THR A 69 -6.32 -5.28 -20.74
C THR A 69 -4.96 -5.91 -20.43
N VAL A 70 -4.00 -5.12 -19.93
CA VAL A 70 -2.69 -5.66 -19.51
C VAL A 70 -2.86 -6.65 -18.36
N PHE A 71 -3.60 -6.29 -17.31
CA PHE A 71 -3.85 -7.20 -16.18
C PHE A 71 -4.69 -8.41 -16.56
N ASP A 72 -5.60 -8.28 -17.52
CA ASP A 72 -6.36 -9.40 -18.06
C ASP A 72 -5.43 -10.47 -18.65
N ARG A 73 -4.52 -10.03 -19.53
CA ARG A 73 -3.50 -10.90 -20.12
C ARG A 73 -2.57 -11.50 -19.08
N LEU A 74 -2.18 -10.74 -18.05
CA LEU A 74 -1.30 -11.23 -16.98
C LEU A 74 -1.95 -12.32 -16.13
N ALA A 75 -3.20 -12.12 -15.69
CA ALA A 75 -3.91 -13.14 -14.90
C ALA A 75 -4.10 -14.45 -15.68
N HIS A 76 -4.14 -14.37 -17.00
CA HIS A 76 -4.26 -15.48 -17.94
C HIS A 76 -2.95 -15.96 -18.54
N ALA A 77 -1.80 -15.45 -18.07
CA ALA A 77 -0.49 -15.90 -18.52
C ALA A 77 -0.17 -17.33 -18.05
N SER A 78 -0.80 -17.78 -16.98
CA SER A 78 -0.70 -19.16 -16.49
C SER A 78 -1.81 -20.07 -17.04
N ILE A 79 -1.77 -21.34 -16.64
CA ILE A 79 -2.84 -22.31 -16.93
C ILE A 79 -4.20 -21.93 -16.30
N MET A 80 -4.20 -21.09 -15.26
CA MET A 80 -5.42 -20.66 -14.59
C MET A 80 -6.33 -19.87 -15.54
N ARG A 81 -7.60 -20.25 -15.60
CA ARG A 81 -8.62 -19.54 -16.38
C ARG A 81 -9.68 -18.94 -15.46
N LEU A 82 -9.75 -17.62 -15.47
CA LEU A 82 -10.78 -16.81 -14.86
C LEU A 82 -11.88 -16.49 -15.88
N ASN A 83 -13.15 -16.52 -15.46
CA ASN A 83 -14.23 -16.01 -16.30
C ASN A 83 -14.32 -14.48 -16.19
N GLN A 84 -15.08 -13.85 -17.11
CA GLN A 84 -15.21 -12.39 -17.15
C GLN A 84 -15.64 -11.80 -15.79
N ALA A 85 -16.67 -12.36 -15.16
CA ALA A 85 -17.14 -11.89 -13.86
C ALA A 85 -16.09 -11.99 -12.75
N SER A 86 -15.22 -13.02 -12.78
CA SER A 86 -14.09 -13.15 -11.86
C SER A 86 -13.03 -12.11 -12.14
N MET A 87 -12.74 -11.84 -13.41
CA MET A 87 -11.76 -10.84 -13.83
C MET A 87 -12.20 -9.42 -13.48
N ASP A 88 -13.49 -9.12 -13.65
CA ASP A 88 -14.09 -7.85 -13.23
C ASP A 88 -13.88 -7.62 -11.73
N LYS A 89 -14.25 -8.62 -10.91
CA LYS A 89 -14.07 -8.56 -9.45
C LYS A 89 -12.61 -8.46 -9.04
N LEU A 90 -11.71 -9.19 -9.69
CA LEU A 90 -10.27 -9.14 -9.41
C LEU A 90 -9.73 -7.72 -9.62
N TYR A 91 -10.03 -7.11 -10.76
CA TYR A 91 -9.58 -5.76 -11.07
C TYR A 91 -10.16 -4.71 -10.12
N ASP A 92 -11.45 -4.84 -9.77
CA ASP A 92 -12.11 -3.97 -8.80
C ASP A 92 -11.46 -4.06 -7.41
N LEU A 93 -11.14 -5.27 -6.95
CA LEU A 93 -10.45 -5.48 -5.68
C LEU A 93 -9.05 -4.87 -5.68
N MET A 94 -8.24 -5.16 -6.71
CA MET A 94 -6.88 -4.62 -6.85
C MET A 94 -6.87 -3.09 -6.80
N THR A 95 -7.75 -2.48 -7.61
CA THR A 95 -7.79 -1.02 -7.74
C THR A 95 -8.30 -0.34 -6.48
N MET A 96 -9.33 -0.87 -5.83
CA MET A 96 -9.84 -0.30 -4.59
C MET A 96 -8.86 -0.51 -3.42
N ALA A 97 -8.14 -1.64 -3.37
CA ALA A 97 -7.14 -1.89 -2.34
C ALA A 97 -5.93 -0.98 -2.46
N PHE A 98 -5.36 -0.83 -3.66
CA PHE A 98 -4.24 0.08 -3.83
C PHE A 98 -4.66 1.55 -3.68
N LYS A 99 -5.86 1.94 -4.16
CA LYS A 99 -6.45 3.26 -3.89
C LYS A 99 -6.49 3.55 -2.38
N TYR A 100 -6.97 2.60 -1.58
CA TYR A 100 -7.04 2.74 -0.13
C TYR A 100 -5.67 3.00 0.48
N GLN A 101 -4.65 2.25 0.05
CA GLN A 101 -3.28 2.43 0.53
C GLN A 101 -2.69 3.79 0.16
N VAL A 102 -2.89 4.27 -1.08
CA VAL A 102 -2.44 5.60 -1.51
C VAL A 102 -3.10 6.72 -0.69
N LEU A 103 -4.36 6.56 -0.31
CA LEU A 103 -5.07 7.50 0.56
C LEU A 103 -4.50 7.49 1.99
N LEU A 104 -4.09 6.32 2.49
CA LEU A 104 -3.55 6.16 3.83
C LEU A 104 -2.07 6.50 3.98
N CYS A 105 -1.30 6.60 2.89
CA CYS A 105 0.12 6.99 2.97
C CYS A 105 0.29 8.33 3.71
N PRO A 106 0.97 8.38 4.86
CA PRO A 106 1.16 9.61 5.61
C PRO A 106 1.99 10.63 4.82
N ARG A 107 3.08 10.19 4.20
CA ARG A 107 3.93 11.00 3.31
C ARG A 107 3.83 10.50 1.87
N PRO A 108 3.99 11.37 0.86
CA PRO A 108 4.06 10.94 -0.53
C PRO A 108 5.15 9.90 -0.81
N LYS A 109 6.31 10.02 -0.15
CA LYS A 109 7.43 9.06 -0.27
C LYS A 109 7.08 7.66 0.28
N ASP A 110 6.09 7.54 1.17
CA ASP A 110 5.70 6.25 1.74
C ASP A 110 5.04 5.32 0.70
N ILE A 111 4.60 5.85 -0.44
CA ILE A 111 4.15 5.04 -1.60
C ILE A 111 5.27 4.11 -2.09
N LEU A 112 6.53 4.53 -1.97
CA LEU A 112 7.67 3.68 -2.31
C LEU A 112 7.80 2.51 -1.32
N LEU A 113 7.56 2.73 -0.03
CA LEU A 113 7.55 1.66 0.98
C LEU A 113 6.41 0.66 0.73
N VAL A 114 5.23 1.15 0.31
CA VAL A 114 4.13 0.28 -0.14
C VAL A 114 4.57 -0.61 -1.30
N THR A 115 5.28 -0.02 -2.27
CA THR A 115 5.82 -0.75 -3.43
C THR A 115 6.85 -1.79 -2.98
N PHE A 116 7.72 -1.44 -2.04
CA PHE A 116 8.74 -2.36 -1.52
C PHE A 116 8.13 -3.51 -0.73
N ASN A 117 7.09 -3.28 0.07
CA ASN A 117 6.33 -4.37 0.71
C ASN A 117 5.73 -5.34 -0.32
N HIS A 118 5.19 -4.84 -1.43
CA HIS A 118 4.72 -5.71 -2.52
C HIS A 118 5.89 -6.48 -3.15
N MET A 119 7.03 -5.84 -3.40
CA MET A 119 8.21 -6.51 -3.95
C MET A 119 8.77 -7.59 -3.01
N ASP A 120 8.83 -7.33 -1.71
CA ASP A 120 9.25 -8.29 -0.70
C ASP A 120 8.33 -9.52 -0.70
N ALA A 121 7.01 -9.32 -0.71
CA ALA A 121 6.07 -10.42 -0.76
C ALA A 121 6.09 -11.19 -2.10
N ILE A 122 6.34 -10.49 -3.21
CA ILE A 122 6.54 -11.13 -4.52
C ILE A 122 7.76 -12.05 -4.46
N LYS A 123 8.88 -11.59 -3.89
CA LYS A 123 10.08 -12.42 -3.69
C LYS A 123 9.77 -13.65 -2.82
N ASP A 124 8.94 -13.50 -1.79
CA ASP A 124 8.53 -14.63 -0.95
C ASP A 124 7.73 -15.70 -1.71
N PHE A 125 6.89 -15.32 -2.68
CA PHE A 125 6.16 -16.26 -3.53
C PHE A 125 7.07 -17.12 -4.41
N ILE A 126 8.24 -16.60 -4.81
CA ILE A 126 9.16 -17.21 -5.76
C ILE A 126 10.52 -17.57 -5.15
N ARG A 127 10.62 -17.64 -3.82
CA ARG A 127 11.89 -17.89 -3.10
C ARG A 127 12.63 -19.15 -3.55
N ASP A 128 11.89 -20.16 -4.01
CA ASP A 128 12.44 -21.44 -4.48
C ASP A 128 12.70 -21.44 -6.01
N SER A 129 12.70 -20.27 -6.67
CA SER A 129 12.86 -20.14 -8.12
C SER A 129 13.91 -19.08 -8.45
N PRO A 130 15.21 -19.41 -8.34
CA PRO A 130 16.30 -18.44 -8.39
C PRO A 130 16.34 -17.60 -9.68
N SER A 131 15.97 -18.18 -10.82
CA SER A 131 15.95 -17.47 -12.11
C SER A 131 14.90 -16.35 -12.14
N ILE A 132 13.72 -16.57 -11.57
CA ILE A 132 12.66 -15.57 -11.46
C ILE A 132 13.04 -14.54 -10.38
N LEU A 133 13.64 -15.00 -9.27
CA LEU A 133 14.09 -14.14 -8.19
C LEU A 133 15.08 -13.09 -8.69
N ASN A 134 16.04 -13.50 -9.51
CA ASN A 134 16.99 -12.58 -10.13
C ASN A 134 16.30 -11.48 -10.98
N GLN A 135 15.24 -11.84 -11.75
CA GLN A 135 14.49 -10.87 -12.55
C GLN A 135 13.72 -9.85 -11.68
N VAL A 136 13.12 -10.34 -10.59
CA VAL A 136 12.43 -9.47 -9.62
C VAL A 136 13.43 -8.56 -8.90
N ASP A 137 14.60 -9.08 -8.51
CA ASP A 137 15.66 -8.31 -7.88
C ASP A 137 16.27 -7.24 -8.80
N GLU A 138 16.44 -7.53 -10.10
CA GLU A 138 16.82 -6.53 -11.10
C GLU A 138 15.81 -5.37 -11.15
N THR A 139 14.52 -5.69 -11.15
CA THR A 139 13.46 -4.66 -11.14
C THR A 139 13.44 -3.89 -9.82
N PHE A 140 13.70 -4.54 -8.69
CA PHE A 140 13.81 -3.87 -7.39
C PHE A 140 14.96 -2.86 -7.40
N ARG A 141 16.15 -3.25 -7.89
CA ARG A 141 17.29 -2.32 -8.01
C ARG A 141 16.93 -1.12 -8.89
N GLN A 142 16.25 -1.32 -10.02
CA GLN A 142 15.77 -0.22 -10.87
C GLN A 142 14.80 0.73 -10.15
N LEU A 143 13.92 0.21 -9.26
CA LEU A 143 13.07 1.07 -8.42
C LEU A 143 13.93 1.93 -7.47
N ILE A 144 14.90 1.32 -6.79
CA ILE A 144 15.76 2.06 -5.86
C ILE A 144 16.52 3.16 -6.61
N ASP A 145 17.15 2.82 -7.73
CA ASP A 145 17.93 3.75 -8.55
C ASP A 145 17.07 4.91 -9.09
N MET A 146 15.83 4.63 -9.50
CA MET A 146 14.93 5.64 -10.05
C MET A 146 14.33 6.58 -8.99
N TYR A 147 13.94 6.04 -7.82
CA TYR A 147 13.08 6.76 -6.88
C TYR A 147 13.80 7.24 -5.61
N ASN A 148 14.93 6.65 -5.20
CA ASN A 148 15.54 6.95 -3.90
C ASN A 148 16.02 8.42 -3.79
N CYS A 149 16.50 8.99 -4.90
CA CYS A 149 16.99 10.36 -4.98
C CYS A 149 15.92 11.38 -5.42
N LEU A 150 14.65 10.98 -5.55
CA LEU A 150 13.60 11.92 -5.94
C LEU A 150 13.26 12.89 -4.81
N PRO A 151 13.12 14.20 -5.11
CA PRO A 151 12.71 15.19 -4.13
C PRO A 151 11.25 14.99 -3.70
N ALA A 152 10.88 15.54 -2.55
CA ALA A 152 9.52 15.44 -2.00
C ALA A 152 8.44 15.96 -2.97
N GLY A 153 8.75 17.00 -3.76
CA GLY A 153 7.84 17.54 -4.78
C GLY A 153 7.50 16.53 -5.88
N GLU A 154 8.48 15.74 -6.34
CA GLU A 154 8.25 14.69 -7.35
C GLU A 154 7.38 13.57 -6.79
N PHE A 155 7.60 13.16 -5.54
CA PHE A 155 6.70 12.20 -4.88
C PHE A 155 5.29 12.76 -4.70
N GLN A 156 5.14 14.06 -4.43
CA GLN A 156 3.83 14.70 -4.37
C GLN A 156 3.12 14.66 -5.73
N LEU A 157 3.85 14.90 -6.84
CA LEU A 157 3.30 14.78 -8.19
C LEU A 157 2.91 13.34 -8.53
N ILE A 158 3.71 12.35 -8.12
CA ILE A 158 3.38 10.91 -8.24
C ILE A 158 2.08 10.62 -7.49
N ARG A 159 1.98 11.03 -6.22
CA ARG A 159 0.77 10.82 -5.40
C ARG A 159 -0.45 11.47 -6.04
N GLN A 160 -0.33 12.71 -6.50
CA GLN A 160 -1.41 13.41 -7.20
C GLN A 160 -1.84 12.63 -8.46
N THR A 161 -0.88 12.16 -9.25
CA THR A 161 -1.15 11.40 -10.48
C THR A 161 -1.91 10.10 -10.18
N LEU A 162 -1.53 9.38 -9.13
CA LEU A 162 -2.26 8.19 -8.65
C LEU A 162 -3.66 8.53 -8.15
N LEU A 163 -3.83 9.60 -7.37
CA LEU A 163 -5.13 10.02 -6.86
C LEU A 163 -6.09 10.40 -7.99
N ILE A 164 -5.60 11.08 -9.03
CA ILE A 164 -6.36 11.40 -10.24
C ILE A 164 -6.74 10.12 -10.98
N PHE A 165 -5.81 9.15 -11.12
CA PHE A 165 -6.13 7.87 -11.74
C PHE A 165 -7.28 7.15 -11.00
N PHE A 166 -7.26 7.14 -9.66
CA PHE A 166 -8.29 6.52 -8.82
C PHE A 166 -9.53 7.39 -8.57
N GLN A 167 -9.59 8.57 -9.17
CA GLN A 167 -10.73 9.46 -9.05
C GLN A 167 -11.99 8.77 -9.57
N ASP A 168 -13.09 9.05 -8.88
CA ASP A 168 -14.45 8.57 -9.18
C ASP A 168 -14.66 7.04 -9.11
N MET A 169 -13.64 6.29 -8.68
CA MET A 169 -13.76 4.85 -8.42
C MET A 169 -14.36 4.59 -7.04
N HIS A 170 -15.65 4.25 -7.00
CA HIS A 170 -16.44 4.05 -5.77
C HIS A 170 -17.03 2.65 -5.70
N ILE A 171 -16.21 1.63 -6.00
CA ILE A 171 -16.67 0.24 -6.01
C ILE A 171 -16.73 -0.28 -4.58
N ARG A 172 -17.85 -0.93 -4.23
CA ARG A 172 -18.05 -1.52 -2.90
C ARG A 172 -17.28 -2.81 -2.77
N VAL A 173 -16.45 -2.90 -1.74
CA VAL A 173 -15.62 -4.07 -1.46
C VAL A 173 -16.00 -4.62 -0.09
N SER A 174 -16.42 -5.90 -0.05
CA SER A 174 -16.97 -6.53 1.15
C SER A 174 -16.03 -6.51 2.35
N ILE A 175 -14.72 -6.72 2.13
CA ILE A 175 -13.75 -6.70 3.23
C ILE A 175 -13.63 -5.30 3.85
N PHE A 176 -13.64 -4.23 3.05
CA PHE A 176 -13.59 -2.85 3.54
C PHE A 176 -14.89 -2.40 4.22
N LEU A 177 -16.04 -2.88 3.73
CA LEU A 177 -17.32 -2.66 4.38
C LEU A 177 -17.39 -3.36 5.75
N LYS A 178 -16.91 -4.61 5.83
CA LYS A 178 -16.85 -5.38 7.08
C LYS A 178 -15.94 -4.70 8.11
N ASP A 179 -14.82 -4.15 7.66
CA ASP A 179 -13.86 -3.43 8.50
C ASP A 179 -14.30 -2.01 8.86
N LYS A 180 -15.43 -1.55 8.33
CA LYS A 180 -15.96 -0.18 8.50
C LYS A 180 -14.99 0.92 8.01
N VAL A 181 -14.06 0.58 7.14
CA VAL A 181 -13.16 1.55 6.49
C VAL A 181 -13.75 2.08 5.18
N GLN A 182 -14.87 1.51 4.72
CA GLN A 182 -15.62 1.97 3.56
C GLN A 182 -17.12 2.08 3.90
N ASN A 183 -17.75 3.12 3.36
CA ASN A 183 -19.20 3.35 3.45
C ASN A 183 -19.97 2.55 2.39
N SER A 184 -21.29 2.40 2.58
CA SER A 184 -22.17 1.72 1.62
C SER A 184 -22.20 2.36 0.23
N ASN A 185 -21.80 3.63 0.10
CA ASN A 185 -21.64 4.35 -1.17
C ASN A 185 -20.26 4.16 -1.83
N GLY A 186 -19.40 3.28 -1.30
CA GLY A 186 -18.09 2.98 -1.86
C GLY A 186 -16.97 3.97 -1.52
N ARG A 187 -17.26 5.05 -0.76
CA ARG A 187 -16.25 6.00 -0.28
C ARG A 187 -15.52 5.47 0.96
N PHE A 188 -14.21 5.72 1.03
CA PHE A 188 -13.41 5.37 2.19
C PHE A 188 -13.62 6.35 3.35
N VAL A 189 -13.58 5.81 4.56
CA VAL A 189 -13.49 6.56 5.82
C VAL A 189 -12.00 6.58 6.21
N LEU A 190 -11.40 7.76 6.22
CA LEU A 190 -9.99 7.93 6.55
C LEU A 190 -9.82 8.20 8.04
N PRO A 191 -8.79 7.62 8.69
CA PRO A 191 -8.49 7.92 10.07
C PRO A 191 -8.06 9.38 10.23
N THR A 192 -8.52 10.02 11.29
CA THR A 192 -8.15 11.40 11.66
C THR A 192 -7.15 11.42 12.83
N SER A 193 -6.54 10.27 13.14
CA SER A 193 -5.70 10.05 14.32
C SER A 193 -4.73 8.90 14.04
N GLY A 194 -3.72 8.73 14.90
CA GLY A 194 -2.68 7.72 14.73
C GLY A 194 -1.28 8.31 14.84
N PRO A 195 -0.24 7.50 14.55
CA PRO A 195 1.13 8.00 14.54
C PRO A 195 1.27 9.09 13.46
N VAL A 196 1.91 10.19 13.83
CA VAL A 196 2.30 11.21 12.85
C VAL A 196 3.39 10.67 11.92
N PRO A 197 3.57 11.21 10.71
CA PRO A 197 4.62 10.75 9.82
C PRO A 197 6.03 10.91 10.40
N TRP A 198 6.97 10.03 10.02
CA TRP A 198 8.38 10.19 10.39
C TRP A 198 8.93 11.56 9.96
N GLY A 199 9.67 12.19 10.86
CA GLY A 199 10.21 13.54 10.69
C GLY A 199 9.22 14.66 11.04
N THR A 200 8.09 14.36 11.67
CA THR A 200 7.10 15.37 12.10
C THR A 200 6.87 15.32 13.61
N GLU A 201 6.53 16.48 14.19
CA GLU A 201 6.11 16.59 15.59
C GLU A 201 4.61 16.34 15.73
N VAL A 202 4.19 15.84 16.90
CA VAL A 202 2.77 15.70 17.23
C VAL A 202 2.11 17.09 17.22
N PRO A 203 1.00 17.30 16.50
CA PRO A 203 0.35 18.60 16.44
C PRO A 203 -0.21 18.98 17.82
N GLY A 204 -0.18 20.27 18.17
CA GLY A 204 -0.74 20.76 19.42
C GLY A 204 0.14 21.81 20.10
N LEU A 205 1.46 21.66 19.98
CA LEU A 205 2.42 22.57 20.61
C LEU A 205 2.66 23.82 19.75
N ILE A 206 2.47 24.99 20.35
CA ILE A 206 2.77 26.30 19.77
C ILE A 206 3.94 26.91 20.55
N ARG A 207 5.05 27.16 19.85
CA ARG A 207 6.23 27.83 20.41
C ARG A 207 6.28 29.27 19.90
N ILE A 208 6.40 30.24 20.80
CA ILE A 208 6.54 31.67 20.48
C ILE A 208 7.98 32.07 20.77
N PHE A 209 8.62 32.69 19.78
CA PHE A 209 10.01 33.14 19.86
C PHE A 209 10.09 34.66 19.89
N SER A 210 11.07 35.19 20.61
CA SER A 210 11.42 36.62 20.58
C SER A 210 12.10 37.00 19.26
N PHE A 211 12.29 38.29 19.01
CA PHE A 211 13.07 38.78 17.88
C PHE A 211 14.54 38.32 17.89
N LYS A 212 15.05 37.84 19.04
CA LYS A 212 16.38 37.26 19.19
C LYS A 212 16.42 35.75 18.92
N GLY A 213 15.28 35.12 18.60
CA GLY A 213 15.17 33.67 18.39
C GLY A 213 15.09 32.86 19.69
N GLU A 214 14.94 33.50 20.84
CA GLU A 214 14.77 32.82 22.14
C GLU A 214 13.31 32.41 22.34
N GLU A 215 13.07 31.18 22.80
CA GLU A 215 11.72 30.73 23.11
C GLU A 215 11.17 31.45 24.35
N VAL A 216 10.08 32.20 24.18
CA VAL A 216 9.48 33.03 25.25
C VAL A 216 8.21 32.43 25.82
N LYS A 217 7.50 31.58 25.07
CA LYS A 217 6.23 31.00 25.52
C LYS A 217 5.92 29.69 24.80
N ARG A 218 5.35 28.74 25.56
CA ARG A 218 4.72 27.52 25.07
C ARG A 218 3.22 27.57 25.33
N VAL A 219 2.43 27.21 24.34
CA VAL A 219 0.97 27.09 24.44
C VAL A 219 0.56 25.79 23.75
N GLU A 220 -0.51 25.17 24.22
CA GLU A 220 -1.09 23.98 23.58
C GLU A 220 -2.48 24.28 23.04
N PHE A 221 -2.82 23.71 21.87
CA PHE A 221 -4.17 23.71 21.35
C PHE A 221 -4.71 22.28 21.28
N GLN A 222 -6.00 22.12 21.57
CA GLN A 222 -6.68 20.83 21.41
C GLN A 222 -6.86 20.53 19.93
N ASN A 223 -6.06 19.61 19.40
CA ASN A 223 -6.07 19.21 17.99
C ASN A 223 -7.25 18.30 17.61
N GLY A 224 -8.05 17.85 18.58
CA GLY A 224 -9.25 17.02 18.36
C GLY A 224 -8.97 15.58 17.92
N GLY A 225 -7.71 15.17 17.85
CA GLY A 225 -7.28 13.82 17.44
C GLY A 225 -6.43 13.13 18.49
N ASN A 226 -6.34 11.81 18.41
CA ASN A 226 -5.43 11.00 19.22
C ASN A 226 -4.15 10.72 18.41
N TYR A 227 -3.26 11.72 18.35
CA TYR A 227 -2.00 11.61 17.63
C TYR A 227 -0.90 11.02 18.52
N ALA A 228 -0.14 10.09 17.96
CA ALA A 228 1.00 9.48 18.62
C ALA A 228 2.31 9.89 17.94
N SER A 229 3.42 9.71 18.65
CA SER A 229 4.76 9.91 18.11
C SER A 229 4.97 9.11 16.82
N PRO A 230 5.83 9.61 15.91
CA PRO A 230 6.10 8.90 14.67
C PRO A 230 6.73 7.54 14.93
N LEU A 231 6.37 6.57 14.09
CA LEU A 231 7.13 5.33 13.99
C LEU A 231 8.53 5.63 13.43
N ARG A 232 9.49 4.73 13.69
CA ARG A 232 10.84 4.83 13.10
C ARG A 232 10.79 4.87 11.57
N GLU A 233 11.85 5.40 10.95
CA GLU A 233 11.96 5.39 9.49
C GLU A 233 11.97 3.97 8.92
N GLY A 234 11.20 3.75 7.86
CA GLY A 234 11.22 2.51 7.09
C GLY A 234 12.46 2.42 6.20
N SER A 235 12.98 1.21 5.99
CA SER A 235 14.11 0.97 5.10
C SER A 235 13.72 1.14 3.63
N TYR A 236 14.52 1.90 2.90
CA TYR A 236 14.44 2.06 1.43
C TYR A 236 15.52 1.26 0.69
N ASP A 237 16.25 0.40 1.40
CA ASP A 237 17.26 -0.48 0.81
C ASP A 237 16.59 -1.74 0.22
N LEU A 238 17.38 -2.56 -0.48
CA LEU A 238 16.90 -3.83 -1.03
C LEU A 238 16.33 -4.76 0.04
N PHE A 239 16.85 -4.68 1.27
CA PHE A 239 16.40 -5.45 2.43
C PHE A 239 16.26 -4.55 3.65
N GLY A 240 15.26 -4.81 4.49
CA GLY A 240 15.08 -4.11 5.76
C GLY A 240 13.61 -4.06 6.16
N ASP A 241 13.35 -3.62 7.40
CA ASP A 241 11.98 -3.44 7.87
C ASP A 241 11.38 -2.17 7.24
N ARG A 242 10.26 -2.33 6.54
CA ARG A 242 9.52 -1.21 5.93
C ARG A 242 8.75 -0.40 6.97
N VAL A 243 8.50 -0.95 8.16
CA VAL A 243 7.77 -0.38 9.32
C VAL A 243 6.29 -0.11 9.03
N LEU A 244 5.97 0.24 7.80
CA LEU A 244 4.65 0.49 7.27
C LEU A 244 3.93 -0.83 6.98
N LYS A 245 2.72 -1.00 7.51
CA LYS A 245 1.86 -2.16 7.21
C LYS A 245 1.18 -2.07 5.82
N LEU A 246 1.13 -0.89 5.20
CA LEU A 246 0.57 -0.71 3.85
C LEU A 246 1.44 -1.46 2.82
N GLY A 247 0.80 -2.12 1.84
CA GLY A 247 1.46 -2.97 0.85
C GLY A 247 1.63 -4.43 1.28
N THR A 248 1.24 -4.77 2.51
CA THR A 248 1.19 -6.16 2.99
C THR A 248 -0.17 -6.80 2.68
N ASN A 249 -0.23 -8.14 2.71
CA ASN A 249 -1.43 -8.89 2.34
C ASN A 249 -2.60 -8.69 3.32
N MET A 250 -3.53 -7.80 2.95
CA MET A 250 -4.73 -7.49 3.74
C MET A 250 -5.83 -8.57 3.71
N TYR A 251 -5.70 -9.58 2.84
CA TYR A 251 -6.67 -10.65 2.63
C TYR A 251 -6.38 -11.92 3.45
N SER A 252 -5.25 -11.95 4.16
CA SER A 252 -4.89 -13.05 5.04
C SER A 252 -5.89 -13.22 6.19
N VAL A 253 -6.19 -14.47 6.55
CA VAL A 253 -7.18 -14.83 7.59
C VAL A 253 -6.73 -14.38 8.99
N SER A 254 -5.42 -14.23 9.21
CA SER A 254 -4.80 -13.77 10.45
C SER A 254 -4.66 -12.24 10.48
N ARG A 255 -5.78 -11.53 10.63
CA ARG A 255 -5.71 -10.07 10.84
C ARG A 255 -5.54 -9.71 12.30
N SER A 256 -4.48 -8.99 12.63
CA SER A 256 -4.50 -8.02 13.74
C SER A 256 -5.01 -6.69 13.19
N VAL A 257 -6.33 -6.51 13.14
CA VAL A 257 -6.91 -5.20 12.81
C VAL A 257 -6.69 -4.29 14.01
N GLU A 258 -5.73 -3.36 13.93
CA GLU A 258 -5.72 -2.20 14.81
C GLU A 258 -6.88 -1.29 14.39
N THR A 259 -8.07 -1.64 14.85
CA THR A 259 -9.07 -0.62 15.11
C THR A 259 -8.66 -0.02 16.44
N HIS A 260 -7.88 1.07 16.41
CA HIS A 260 -7.88 2.01 17.53
C HIS A 260 -9.23 2.74 17.56
N MET A 261 -10.29 1.96 17.80
CA MET A 261 -11.50 2.46 18.40
C MET A 261 -11.23 2.39 19.89
N SER A 262 -10.87 3.53 20.49
CA SER A 262 -10.82 3.66 21.93
C SER A 262 -12.21 3.35 22.49
N GLY A 263 -12.43 2.09 22.85
CA GLY A 263 -13.51 1.67 23.72
C GLY A 263 -13.31 2.36 25.06
N THR A 264 -14.36 3.04 25.51
CA THR A 264 -14.45 3.74 26.78
C THR A 264 -14.01 2.82 27.93
N LEU A 265 -12.85 3.07 28.52
CA LEU A 265 -12.46 2.45 29.79
C LEU A 265 -13.31 3.07 30.90
N LYS A 266 -14.46 2.45 31.19
CA LYS A 266 -15.06 2.51 32.53
C LYS A 266 -14.20 1.62 33.44
N SER A 267 -13.43 2.22 34.32
CA SER A 267 -12.91 1.52 35.50
C SER A 267 -13.40 2.23 36.75
N SER A 268 -14.30 1.53 37.44
CA SER A 268 -14.80 1.82 38.77
C SER A 268 -13.67 1.68 39.78
N ALA A 269 -13.32 2.76 40.50
CA ALA A 269 -12.51 2.66 41.70
C ALA A 269 -13.41 2.90 42.91
N ALA A 270 -13.63 1.82 43.66
CA ALA A 270 -14.41 1.78 44.88
C ALA A 270 -13.77 2.64 45.99
N HIS A 271 -14.62 3.38 46.68
CA HIS A 271 -14.30 4.00 47.97
C HIS A 271 -13.82 2.95 48.97
N THR A 272 -12.68 3.19 49.61
CA THR A 272 -12.37 2.60 50.91
C THR A 272 -12.03 3.73 51.88
N LYS A 273 -12.87 3.88 52.91
CA LYS A 273 -12.68 4.79 54.05
C LYS A 273 -11.53 4.30 54.91
N VAL A 274 -10.71 5.23 55.40
CA VAL A 274 -9.76 5.00 56.50
C VAL A 274 -10.41 5.55 57.77
N THR A 275 -10.57 4.68 58.76
CA THR A 275 -10.64 5.01 60.19
C THR A 275 -9.24 5.31 60.70
#